data_AF-A0A7S7UL72-F1
#
_entry.id   AF-A0A7S7UL72-F1
#
_cell.length_a   1.000
_cell.length_b   1.000
_cell.length_c   1.000
_cell.angle_alpha   90.00
_cell.angle_beta   90.00
_cell.angle_gamma   90.00
#
_symmetry.space_group_name_H-M   'P 1'
#
loop_
_entity.id
_entity.type
_entity.pdbx_description
1 polymer ?
#
loop_
_entity_poly.entity_id
_entity_poly.type
_entity_poly.pdbx_seq_one_letter_code
_entity_poly.pdbx_strand_id
1 'polypeptide(L)'
;MVDPVPLRPRIVEEQQKLATEISDRLSQELVIALVGPVGSGVSTSGRLLSEILAQQFKYDVAPIIGMSDIIRTEARRVGVITPPQNPLNNYIDVMQAAGNKLRERFGNNYLAEKAVERIAKFRESRGG
;
A
#
# COMPACT_ATOMS: atom_id res chain seq x y z
N MET A 1 -29.17 -43.24 -13.93
CA MET A 1 -29.30 -42.07 -14.81
C MET A 1 -29.41 -40.89 -13.87
N VAL A 2 -28.34 -40.10 -13.71
CA VAL A 2 -28.28 -38.99 -12.75
C VAL A 2 -28.62 -37.72 -13.53
N ASP A 3 -29.61 -36.98 -13.07
CA ASP A 3 -30.03 -35.75 -13.73
C ASP A 3 -28.89 -34.72 -13.75
N PRO A 4 -28.71 -33.99 -14.87
CA PRO A 4 -27.67 -32.98 -14.95
C PRO A 4 -27.92 -31.87 -13.94
N VAL A 5 -26.89 -31.54 -13.16
CA VAL A 5 -26.90 -30.43 -12.21
C VAL A 5 -27.16 -29.13 -12.99
N PRO A 6 -28.20 -28.34 -12.63
CA PRO A 6 -28.48 -27.09 -13.33
C PRO A 6 -27.33 -26.11 -13.12
N LEU A 7 -26.78 -25.61 -14.22
CA LEU A 7 -25.77 -24.56 -14.21
C LEU A 7 -26.35 -23.31 -13.55
N ARG A 8 -25.66 -22.77 -12.53
CA ARG A 8 -26.03 -21.47 -11.96
C ARG A 8 -26.07 -20.43 -13.08
N PRO A 9 -27.12 -19.58 -13.15
CA PRO A 9 -27.12 -18.49 -14.11
C PRO A 9 -25.88 -17.63 -13.88
N ARG A 10 -25.17 -17.34 -14.96
CA ARG A 10 -24.02 -16.42 -14.96
C ARG A 10 -24.57 -15.06 -14.55
N ILE A 11 -24.21 -14.57 -13.37
CA ILE A 11 -24.45 -13.19 -13.00
C ILE A 11 -23.69 -12.37 -14.05
N VAL A 12 -24.43 -11.67 -14.90
CA VAL A 12 -23.85 -10.70 -15.82
C VAL A 12 -23.50 -9.52 -14.93
N GLU A 13 -22.28 -9.51 -14.40
CA GLU A 13 -21.73 -8.34 -13.73
C GLU A 13 -21.94 -7.14 -14.65
N GLU A 14 -22.44 -6.04 -14.09
CA GLU A 14 -22.61 -4.77 -14.79
C GLU A 14 -21.36 -4.51 -15.62
N GLN A 15 -21.53 -4.38 -16.93
CA GLN A 15 -20.44 -4.01 -17.83
C GLN A 15 -19.84 -2.70 -17.30
N GLN A 16 -18.68 -2.79 -16.65
CA GLN A 16 -17.86 -1.62 -16.35
C GLN A 16 -17.71 -0.85 -17.66
N LYS A 17 -18.19 0.41 -17.66
CA LYS A 17 -18.09 1.31 -18.80
C LYS A 17 -16.67 1.25 -19.36
N LEU A 18 -16.51 0.71 -20.56
CA LEU A 18 -15.22 0.76 -21.25
C LEU A 18 -14.85 2.23 -21.48
N ALA A 19 -13.71 2.64 -20.94
CA ALA A 19 -13.16 3.98 -21.11
C ALA A 19 -12.97 4.29 -22.60
N THR A 20 -13.77 5.22 -23.11
CA THR A 20 -13.85 5.62 -24.53
C THR A 20 -12.86 6.71 -24.88
N GLU A 21 -12.54 7.60 -23.94
CA GLU A 21 -11.61 8.72 -24.12
C GLU A 21 -10.27 8.46 -23.41
N ILE A 22 -9.19 9.11 -23.85
CA ILE A 22 -7.89 9.07 -23.13
C ILE A 22 -8.01 9.70 -21.74
N SER A 23 -8.84 10.74 -21.61
CA SER A 23 -9.16 11.41 -20.35
C SER A 23 -9.82 10.48 -19.33
N ASP A 24 -10.59 9.49 -19.78
CA ASP A 24 -11.21 8.47 -18.92
C ASP A 24 -10.17 7.51 -18.32
N ARG A 25 -8.95 7.49 -18.88
CA ARG A 25 -7.84 6.60 -18.48
C ARG A 25 -6.75 7.31 -17.68
N LEU A 26 -6.76 8.63 -17.64
CA LEU A 26 -5.81 9.41 -16.86
C LEU A 26 -6.27 9.42 -15.40
N SER A 27 -5.61 8.59 -14.58
CA SER A 27 -5.83 8.61 -13.12
C SER A 27 -5.62 10.04 -12.62
N GLN A 28 -6.65 10.61 -12.00
CA GLN A 28 -6.60 11.92 -11.34
C GLN A 28 -5.92 11.84 -9.96
N GLU A 29 -5.20 10.75 -9.70
CA GLU A 29 -4.58 10.47 -8.41
C GLU A 29 -3.15 10.97 -8.37
N LEU A 30 -2.78 11.55 -7.23
CA LEU A 30 -1.44 12.01 -6.94
C LEU A 30 -0.77 11.07 -5.95
N VAL A 31 0.32 10.42 -6.36
CA VAL A 31 1.15 9.60 -5.47
C VAL A 31 2.45 10.34 -5.16
N ILE A 32 2.66 10.68 -3.89
CA ILE A 32 3.87 11.34 -3.40
C ILE A 32 4.69 10.35 -2.56
N ALA A 33 5.88 10.01 -3.04
CA ALA A 33 6.83 9.19 -2.29
C ALA A 33 7.86 10.09 -1.59
N LEU A 34 7.91 10.01 -0.25
CA LEU A 34 8.89 10.74 0.56
C LEU A 34 10.02 9.80 0.99
N VAL A 35 11.27 10.20 0.73
CA VAL A 35 12.46 9.41 1.06
C VAL A 35 13.46 10.30 1.79
N GLY A 36 14.03 9.77 2.87
CA GLY A 36 15.09 10.43 3.63
C GLY A 36 15.71 9.52 4.68
N PRO A 37 16.88 9.89 5.24
CA PRO A 37 17.52 9.17 6.33
C PRO A 37 16.61 9.02 7.55
N VAL A 38 16.89 8.01 8.40
CA VAL A 38 16.18 7.85 9.67
C VAL A 38 16.34 9.13 10.51
N GLY A 39 15.23 9.67 11.01
CA GLY A 39 15.22 10.91 11.79
C GLY A 39 15.17 12.21 10.97
N SER A 40 15.11 12.15 9.64
CA SER A 40 15.08 13.37 8.79
C SER A 40 13.74 14.11 8.76
N GLY A 41 12.73 13.63 9.50
CA GLY A 41 11.41 14.26 9.56
C GLY A 41 10.46 13.92 8.41
N VAL A 42 10.76 12.90 7.58
CA VAL A 42 9.88 12.50 6.45
C VAL A 42 8.44 12.20 6.87
N SER A 43 8.22 11.58 8.04
CA SER A 43 6.88 11.32 8.57
C SER A 43 6.15 12.61 8.91
N THR A 44 6.87 13.60 9.44
CA THR A 44 6.33 14.94 9.73
C THR A 44 5.94 15.65 8.45
N SER A 45 6.82 15.64 7.43
CA SER A 45 6.53 16.21 6.11
C SER A 45 5.32 15.54 5.46
N GLY A 46 5.20 14.21 5.53
CA GLY A 46 4.04 13.48 5.00
C GLY A 46 2.73 13.89 5.67
N ARG A 47 2.73 14.06 7.00
CA ARG A 47 1.56 14.56 7.73
C ARG A 47 1.18 15.98 7.29
N LEU A 48 2.14 16.89 7.22
CA LEU A 48 1.88 18.28 6.81
C LEU A 48 1.37 18.37 5.36
N LEU A 49 1.95 17.58 4.45
CA LEU A 49 1.46 17.50 3.06
C LEU A 49 0.04 16.96 3.01
N SER A 50 -0.27 15.92 3.78
CA SER A 50 -1.63 15.38 3.88
C SER A 50 -2.63 16.44 4.37
N GLU A 51 -2.25 17.23 5.37
CA GLU A 51 -3.10 18.31 5.90
C GLU A 51 -3.33 19.41 4.86
N ILE A 52 -2.28 19.85 4.16
CA ILE A 52 -2.36 20.88 3.11
C ILE A 52 -3.27 20.41 1.96
N LEU A 53 -3.04 19.19 1.46
CA LEU A 53 -3.81 18.62 0.36
C LEU A 53 -5.30 18.48 0.72
N ALA A 54 -5.60 18.02 1.93
CA ALA A 54 -6.99 17.88 2.39
C ALA A 54 -7.66 19.26 2.64
N GLN A 55 -6.97 20.17 3.33
CA GLN A 55 -7.60 21.42 3.81
C GLN A 55 -7.67 22.49 2.73
N GLN A 56 -6.59 22.69 1.97
CA GLN A 56 -6.48 23.79 1.01
C GLN A 56 -6.94 23.38 -0.39
N PHE A 57 -6.60 22.16 -0.80
CA PHE A 57 -6.86 21.67 -2.16
C PHE A 57 -8.03 20.68 -2.25
N LYS A 58 -8.63 20.31 -1.10
CA LYS A 58 -9.80 19.43 -1.00
C LYS A 58 -9.59 18.04 -1.63
N TYR A 59 -8.34 17.57 -1.67
CA TYR A 59 -8.06 16.18 -2.03
C TYR A 59 -8.65 15.24 -0.99
N ASP A 60 -9.16 14.12 -1.47
CA ASP A 60 -9.39 12.97 -0.62
C ASP A 60 -8.07 12.23 -0.40
N VAL A 61 -7.49 12.40 0.79
CA VAL A 61 -6.14 11.92 1.07
C VAL A 61 -6.19 10.53 1.72
N ALA A 62 -5.51 9.57 1.11
CA ALA A 62 -5.34 8.24 1.66
C ALA A 62 -4.52 8.25 2.97
N PRO A 63 -4.70 7.26 3.87
CA PRO A 63 -3.81 7.10 5.02
C PRO A 63 -2.34 6.98 4.58
N ILE A 64 -1.43 7.59 5.36
CA ILE A 64 0.01 7.53 5.07
C ILE A 64 0.49 6.07 5.12
N ILE A 65 1.11 5.60 4.04
CA ILE A 65 1.63 4.24 3.93
C ILE A 65 3.12 4.23 4.30
N GLY A 66 3.42 3.87 5.55
CA GLY A 66 4.79 3.74 6.05
C GLY A 66 5.44 2.40 5.69
N MET A 67 6.67 2.43 5.15
CA MET A 67 7.44 1.21 4.89
C MET A 67 7.73 0.42 6.18
N SER A 68 7.96 1.11 7.29
CA SER A 68 8.16 0.47 8.60
C SER A 68 6.97 -0.37 9.04
N ASP A 69 5.74 0.05 8.73
CA ASP A 69 4.54 -0.69 9.11
C ASP A 69 4.36 -1.92 8.24
N ILE A 70 4.65 -1.81 6.94
CA ILE A 70 4.69 -2.96 6.03
C ILE A 70 5.73 -3.97 6.51
N ILE A 71 6.96 -3.54 6.78
CA ILE A 71 8.03 -4.41 7.27
C ILE A 71 7.59 -5.09 8.57
N ARG A 72 6.96 -4.38 9.50
CA ARG A 72 6.49 -4.94 10.77
C ARG A 72 5.45 -6.05 10.56
N THR A 73 4.47 -5.82 9.69
CA THR A 73 3.44 -6.80 9.36
C THR A 73 4.01 -8.03 8.66
N GLU A 74 5.02 -7.83 7.82
CA GLU A 74 5.57 -8.86 6.94
C GLU A 74 6.80 -9.59 7.54
N ALA A 75 7.43 -9.06 8.59
CA ALA A 75 8.66 -9.60 9.21
C ALA A 75 8.54 -11.09 9.62
N ARG A 76 7.35 -11.50 10.07
CA ARG A 76 7.05 -12.91 10.38
C ARG A 76 7.29 -13.86 9.21
N ARG A 77 7.15 -13.40 7.97
CA ARG A 77 7.39 -14.20 6.76
C ARG A 77 8.87 -14.52 6.54
N VAL A 78 9.78 -13.80 7.20
CA VAL A 78 11.22 -14.06 7.15
C VAL A 78 11.78 -14.49 8.51
N GLY A 79 10.88 -14.93 9.41
CA GLY A 79 11.26 -15.41 10.74
C GLY A 79 11.87 -14.34 11.64
N VAL A 80 11.62 -13.05 11.36
CA VAL A 80 12.11 -11.95 12.19
C VAL A 80 11.01 -11.50 13.14
N ILE A 81 11.34 -11.45 14.43
CA ILE A 81 10.49 -10.88 15.47
C ILE A 81 10.87 -9.41 15.62
N THR A 82 9.91 -8.51 15.45
CA THR A 82 10.15 -7.08 15.60
C THR A 82 10.26 -6.70 17.08
N PRO A 83 11.35 -6.04 17.50
CA PRO A 83 11.53 -5.63 18.89
C PRO A 83 10.60 -4.46 19.25
N PRO A 84 10.46 -4.13 20.55
CA PRO A 84 9.90 -2.85 20.97
C PRO A 84 10.71 -1.68 20.38
N GLN A 85 10.11 -0.50 20.28
CA GLN A 85 10.76 0.69 19.73
C GLN A 85 11.90 1.24 20.61
N ASN A 86 11.96 0.82 21.88
CA ASN A 86 13.00 1.21 22.82
C ASN A 86 13.80 -0.06 23.22
N PRO A 87 15.14 -0.09 23.06
CA PRO A 87 16.02 0.97 22.56
C PRO A 87 15.97 1.16 21.04
N LEU A 88 16.02 2.43 20.61
CA LEU A 88 15.78 2.84 19.21
C LEU A 88 16.79 2.25 18.23
N ASN A 89 18.06 2.13 18.63
CA ASN A 89 19.11 1.55 17.80
C ASN A 89 18.79 0.10 17.42
N ASN A 90 18.45 -0.74 18.41
CA ASN A 90 18.10 -2.13 18.19
C ASN A 90 16.83 -2.25 17.31
N TYR A 91 15.86 -1.36 17.52
CA TYR A 91 14.68 -1.32 16.66
C TYR A 91 15.03 -1.03 15.20
N ILE A 92 15.86 -0.03 14.94
CA ILE A 92 16.29 0.35 13.59
C ILE A 92 17.03 -0.81 12.93
N ASP A 93 18.02 -1.39 13.61
CA ASP A 93 18.86 -2.46 13.06
C ASP A 93 18.04 -3.70 12.69
N VAL A 94 17.15 -4.14 13.58
CA VAL A 94 16.30 -5.31 13.32
C VAL A 94 15.30 -5.03 12.19
N MET A 95 14.71 -3.84 12.13
CA MET A 95 13.77 -3.48 11.07
C MET A 95 14.45 -3.36 9.70
N GLN A 96 15.67 -2.82 9.64
CA GLN A 96 16.47 -2.79 8.41
C GLN A 96 16.83 -4.21 7.96
N ALA A 97 17.30 -5.06 8.87
CA ALA A 97 17.60 -6.46 8.58
C ALA A 97 16.36 -7.24 8.11
N ALA A 98 15.19 -7.00 8.72
CA ALA A 98 13.92 -7.59 8.27
C ALA A 98 13.57 -7.14 6.84
N GLY A 99 13.70 -5.84 6.54
CA GLY A 99 13.48 -5.31 5.21
C GLY A 99 14.41 -5.90 4.15
N ASN A 100 15.69 -6.11 4.48
CA ASN A 100 16.66 -6.75 3.59
C ASN A 100 16.29 -8.21 3.32
N LYS A 101 16.01 -8.99 4.38
CA LYS A 101 15.56 -10.38 4.24
C LYS A 101 14.28 -10.51 3.41
N LEU A 102 13.34 -9.58 3.53
CA LEU A 102 12.13 -9.56 2.71
C LEU A 102 12.47 -9.36 1.22
N ARG A 103 13.39 -8.45 0.90
CA ARG A 103 13.84 -8.21 -0.48
C ARG A 103 14.65 -9.38 -1.05
N GLU A 104 15.50 -9.99 -0.23
CA GLU A 104 16.25 -11.19 -0.62
C GLU A 104 15.31 -12.37 -0.92
N ARG A 105 14.27 -12.56 -0.09
CA ARG A 105 13.34 -13.69 -0.22
C ARG A 105 12.29 -13.52 -1.33
N PHE A 106 11.75 -12.31 -1.49
CA PHE A 106 10.59 -12.06 -2.36
C PHE A 106 10.89 -11.10 -3.53
N GLY A 107 12.12 -10.60 -3.63
CA GLY A 107 12.55 -9.67 -4.68
C GLY A 107 12.63 -8.22 -4.20
N ASN A 108 13.47 -7.43 -4.87
CA ASN A 108 13.76 -6.05 -4.49
C ASN A 108 12.53 -5.13 -4.47
N ASN A 109 11.53 -5.43 -5.31
CA ASN A 109 10.30 -4.65 -5.45
C ASN A 109 9.23 -5.00 -4.41
N TYR A 110 9.40 -6.06 -3.63
CA TYR A 110 8.36 -6.61 -2.75
C TYR A 110 7.69 -5.57 -1.84
N LEU A 111 8.49 -4.72 -1.18
CA LEU A 111 7.93 -3.70 -0.27
C LEU A 111 7.18 -2.60 -1.03
N ALA A 112 7.64 -2.24 -2.22
CA ALA A 112 6.94 -1.28 -3.07
C ALA A 112 5.62 -1.86 -3.59
N GLU A 113 5.62 -3.12 -4.03
CA GLU A 113 4.41 -3.84 -4.42
C GLU A 113 3.39 -3.92 -3.27
N LYS A 114 3.84 -4.13 -2.03
CA LYS A 114 2.97 -4.09 -0.86
C LYS A 114 2.39 -2.71 -0.57
N ALA A 115 3.12 -1.65 -0.89
CA ALA A 115 2.59 -0.29 -0.80
C ALA A 115 1.53 -0.04 -1.88
N VAL A 116 1.81 -0.44 -3.12
CA VAL A 116 0.85 -0.38 -4.24
C VAL A 116 -0.40 -1.20 -3.93
N GLU A 117 -0.27 -2.38 -3.32
CA GLU A 117 -1.40 -3.20 -2.86
C GLU A 117 -2.31 -2.43 -1.88
N ARG A 118 -1.72 -1.68 -0.94
CA ARG A 118 -2.49 -0.85 0.00
C ARG A 118 -3.19 0.32 -0.71
N ILE A 119 -2.54 0.94 -1.69
CA ILE A 119 -3.15 1.99 -2.53
C ILE A 119 -4.34 1.40 -3.30
N ALA A 120 -4.15 0.26 -3.98
CA ALA A 120 -5.20 -0.42 -4.73
C ALA A 120 -6.41 -0.76 -3.86
N LYS A 121 -6.19 -1.27 -2.63
CA LYS A 121 -7.27 -1.54 -1.67
C LYS A 121 -8.02 -0.29 -1.23
N PHE A 122 -7.29 0.81 -0.99
CA PHE A 122 -7.91 2.08 -0.65
C PHE A 122 -8.80 2.58 -1.79
N ARG A 123 -8.30 2.53 -3.03
CA ARG A 123 -9.06 2.90 -4.23
C ARG A 123 -10.31 2.04 -4.44
N GLU A 124 -10.17 0.73 -4.31
CA GLU A 124 -11.28 -0.21 -4.42
C GLU A 124 -12.41 0.12 -3.43
N SER A 125 -12.06 0.45 -2.18
CA SER A 125 -13.04 0.88 -1.16
C SER A 125 -13.74 2.21 -1.48
N ARG A 126 -13.28 2.96 -2.49
CA ARG A 126 -13.83 4.23 -2.95
C ARG A 126 -14.45 4.16 -4.35
N GLY A 127 -14.52 2.97 -4.93
CA GLY A 127 -15.19 2.73 -6.22
C GLY A 127 -14.29 2.83 -7.46
N GLY A 128 -12.96 2.90 -7.31
CA GLY A 128 -12.03 2.79 -8.44
C GLY A 128 -10.68 3.48 -8.26
#